data_AF-A0A1U6GNY1-F1
#
_entry.id   AF-A0A1U6GNY1-F1
#
_cell.length_a   1.000
_cell.length_b   1.000
_cell.length_c   1.000
_cell.angle_alpha   90.00
_cell.angle_beta   90.00
_cell.angle_gamma   90.00
#
_symmetry.space_group_name_H-M   'P 1'
#
loop_
_entity.id
_entity.type
_entity.pdbx_description
1 polymer ?
#
loop_
_entity_poly.entity_id
_entity_poly.type
_entity_poly.pdbx_seq_one_letter_code
_entity_poly.pdbx_strand_id
1 'polypeptide(L)'
;MKGLNMDKEEIKQAAIEFKKALIDWKSREKIARVASIHRPEWVEEDIQKSIQFNTRLVKPVLEAFEPIYRLAIQGRMEKPFSFQSYMMTYVGRVLGDELSWPEVREPYQRMINSLKGGLTTEELIDSIYYRNNLLPEHYDQVVKEIVAEGWSHNSPL
;
A
#
# COMPACT_ATOMS: atom_id res chain seq x y z
N MET A 1 -2.32 19.07 25.12
CA MET A 1 -2.03 18.17 23.97
C MET A 1 -3.35 17.80 23.34
N LYS A 2 -3.50 18.03 22.03
CA LYS A 2 -4.63 17.46 21.28
C LYS A 2 -4.55 15.94 21.42
N GLY A 3 -5.64 15.27 21.82
CA GLY A 3 -5.64 13.82 21.94
C GLY A 3 -5.38 13.20 20.56
N LEU A 4 -4.47 12.23 20.48
CA LEU A 4 -4.31 11.42 19.27
C LEU A 4 -5.62 10.66 19.05
N ASN A 5 -6.14 10.71 17.82
CA ASN A 5 -7.37 10.04 17.45
C ASN A 5 -7.16 9.22 16.18
N MET A 6 -7.02 7.91 16.35
CA MET A 6 -6.92 6.96 15.23
C MET A 6 -8.33 6.57 14.80
N ASP A 7 -8.77 7.04 13.64
CA ASP A 7 -10.04 6.61 13.04
C ASP A 7 -9.89 5.20 12.45
N LYS A 8 -10.07 4.19 13.30
CA LYS A 8 -9.81 2.78 12.95
C LYS A 8 -10.70 2.27 11.81
N GLU A 9 -11.94 2.74 11.74
CA GLU A 9 -12.87 2.32 10.68
C GLU A 9 -12.47 2.93 9.33
N GLU A 10 -12.11 4.22 9.31
CA GLU A 10 -11.62 4.85 8.08
C GLU A 10 -10.27 4.24 7.64
N ILE A 11 -9.35 3.97 8.56
CA ILE A 11 -8.08 3.29 8.26
C ILE A 11 -8.33 1.92 7.63
N LYS A 12 -9.24 1.13 8.21
CA LYS A 12 -9.61 -0.19 7.67
C LYS A 12 -10.22 -0.07 6.29
N GLN A 13 -11.17 0.85 6.10
CA GLN A 13 -11.87 1.03 4.84
C GLN A 13 -10.91 1.48 3.73
N ALA A 14 -10.09 2.49 4.00
CA ALA A 14 -9.08 2.98 3.06
C ALA A 14 -8.02 1.90 2.75
N ALA A 15 -7.64 1.06 3.71
CA ALA A 15 -6.72 -0.06 3.47
C ALA A 15 -7.31 -1.13 2.55
N ILE A 16 -8.59 -1.49 2.74
CA ILE A 16 -9.31 -2.44 1.87
C ILE A 16 -9.40 -1.89 0.45
N GLU A 17 -9.81 -0.63 0.31
CA GLU A 17 -9.92 0.02 -0.99
C GLU A 17 -8.58 0.14 -1.70
N PHE A 18 -7.52 0.52 -0.98
CA PHE A 18 -6.18 0.62 -1.55
C PHE A 18 -5.66 -0.75 -2.03
N LYS A 19 -5.79 -1.80 -1.21
CA LYS A 19 -5.37 -3.15 -1.62
C LYS A 19 -6.14 -3.63 -2.84
N LYS A 20 -7.46 -3.41 -2.87
CA LYS A 20 -8.31 -3.77 -4.00
C LYS A 20 -7.91 -2.99 -5.26
N ALA A 21 -7.69 -1.69 -5.15
CA ALA A 21 -7.27 -0.85 -6.26
C ALA A 21 -5.92 -1.31 -6.85
N LEU A 22 -4.95 -1.68 -6.02
CA LEU A 22 -3.67 -2.23 -6.47
C LEU A 22 -3.83 -3.53 -7.25
N ILE A 23 -4.70 -4.44 -6.78
CA ILE A 23 -5.00 -5.71 -7.47
C ILE A 23 -5.72 -5.45 -8.80
N ASP A 24 -6.71 -4.57 -8.80
CA ASP A 24 -7.55 -4.28 -9.97
C ASP A 24 -6.83 -3.45 -11.03
N TRP A 25 -5.85 -2.62 -10.63
CA TRP A 25 -5.15 -1.70 -11.54
C TRP A 25 -4.45 -2.42 -12.70
N LYS A 26 -3.92 -3.62 -12.44
CA LYS A 26 -3.25 -4.48 -13.44
C LYS A 26 -3.89 -5.86 -13.52
N SER A 27 -5.20 -5.94 -13.29
CA SER A 27 -5.92 -7.20 -13.45
C SER A 27 -5.84 -7.69 -14.90
N ARG A 28 -5.95 -9.01 -15.06
CA ARG A 28 -5.99 -9.66 -16.37
C ARG A 28 -7.07 -9.03 -17.25
N GLU A 29 -8.25 -8.79 -16.70
CA GLU A 29 -9.40 -8.23 -17.41
C GLU A 29 -9.10 -6.83 -17.93
N LYS A 30 -8.47 -5.98 -17.10
CA LYS A 30 -8.12 -4.60 -17.50
C LYS A 30 -7.02 -4.62 -18.56
N ILE A 31 -6.01 -5.47 -18.42
CA ILE A 31 -4.92 -5.59 -19.40
C ILE A 31 -5.44 -6.13 -20.73
N ALA A 32 -6.24 -7.20 -20.73
CA ALA A 32 -6.83 -7.77 -21.93
C ALA A 32 -7.74 -6.77 -22.66
N ARG A 33 -8.56 -6.01 -21.92
CA ARG A 33 -9.42 -4.97 -22.48
C ARG A 33 -8.62 -3.81 -23.11
N VAL A 34 -7.54 -3.37 -22.48
CA VAL A 34 -6.68 -2.30 -23.04
C VAL A 34 -5.93 -2.81 -24.26
N ALA A 35 -5.44 -4.05 -24.23
CA ALA A 35 -4.78 -4.68 -25.36
C ALA A 35 -5.73 -4.80 -26.57
N SER A 36 -6.98 -5.19 -26.39
CA SER A 36 -7.92 -5.30 -27.52
C SER A 36 -8.22 -3.96 -28.20
N ILE A 37 -8.05 -2.84 -27.52
CA ILE A 37 -8.25 -1.49 -28.07
C ILE A 37 -6.99 -0.96 -28.74
N HIS A 38 -5.82 -1.09 -28.08
CA HIS A 38 -4.59 -0.41 -28.49
C HIS A 38 -3.55 -1.33 -29.14
N ARG A 39 -3.73 -2.64 -29.04
CA ARG A 39 -2.85 -3.71 -29.53
C ARG A 39 -3.67 -4.89 -30.10
N PRO A 40 -4.59 -4.65 -31.05
CA PRO A 40 -5.45 -5.71 -31.60
C PRO A 40 -4.68 -6.86 -32.25
N GLU A 41 -3.40 -6.65 -32.58
CA GLU A 41 -2.48 -7.64 -33.13
C GLU A 41 -1.93 -8.62 -32.08
N TRP A 42 -2.06 -8.34 -30.79
CA TRP A 42 -1.53 -9.20 -29.73
C TRP A 42 -2.29 -10.52 -29.65
N VAL A 43 -1.52 -11.61 -29.59
CA VAL A 43 -2.07 -12.94 -29.30
C VAL A 43 -2.14 -13.17 -27.79
N GLU A 44 -2.83 -14.23 -27.34
CA GLU A 44 -2.99 -14.55 -25.91
C GLU A 44 -1.63 -14.61 -25.18
N GLU A 45 -0.58 -15.11 -25.83
CA GLU A 45 0.76 -15.20 -25.25
C GLU A 45 1.36 -13.83 -24.94
N ASP A 46 1.11 -12.81 -25.77
CA ASP A 46 1.56 -11.44 -25.54
C ASP A 46 0.78 -10.79 -24.39
N ILE A 47 -0.52 -11.06 -24.32
CA ILE A 47 -1.37 -10.63 -23.20
C ILE A 47 -0.88 -11.27 -21.89
N GLN A 48 -0.56 -12.57 -21.89
CA GLN A 48 -0.01 -13.25 -20.72
C GLN A 48 1.35 -12.70 -20.28
N LYS A 49 2.25 -12.42 -21.22
CA LYS A 49 3.54 -11.75 -20.92
C LYS A 49 3.32 -10.37 -20.31
N SER A 50 2.37 -9.60 -20.84
CA SER A 50 2.01 -8.29 -20.31
C SER A 50 1.44 -8.39 -18.90
N ILE A 51 0.54 -9.35 -18.63
CA ILE A 51 0.02 -9.61 -17.28
C ILE A 51 1.16 -9.94 -16.33
N GLN A 52 2.02 -10.91 -16.68
CA GLN A 52 3.16 -11.29 -15.84
C GLN A 52 4.10 -10.12 -15.56
N PHE A 53 4.39 -9.29 -16.57
CA PHE A 53 5.22 -8.11 -16.42
C PHE A 53 4.58 -7.10 -15.44
N ASN A 54 3.31 -6.77 -15.63
CA ASN A 54 2.62 -5.82 -14.78
C ASN A 54 2.41 -6.35 -13.35
N THR A 55 2.12 -7.65 -13.17
CA THR A 55 2.05 -8.28 -11.85
C THR A 55 3.38 -8.18 -11.11
N ARG A 56 4.51 -8.37 -11.80
CA ARG A 56 5.85 -8.21 -11.19
C ARG A 56 6.12 -6.78 -10.72
N LEU A 57 5.56 -5.76 -11.39
CA LEU A 57 5.71 -4.37 -10.98
C LEU A 57 4.90 -4.04 -9.72
N VAL A 58 3.67 -4.53 -9.61
CA VAL A 58 2.78 -4.24 -8.47
C VAL A 58 3.12 -5.09 -7.23
N LYS A 59 3.68 -6.29 -7.43
CA LYS A 59 3.96 -7.24 -6.35
C LYS A 59 4.76 -6.63 -5.17
N PRO A 60 5.87 -5.89 -5.38
CA PRO A 60 6.58 -5.23 -4.28
C PRO A 60 5.72 -4.25 -3.48
N VAL A 61 4.79 -3.53 -4.14
CA VAL A 61 3.87 -2.59 -3.47
C VAL A 61 2.88 -3.32 -2.58
N LEU A 62 2.30 -4.41 -3.09
CA LEU A 62 1.40 -5.27 -2.31
C LEU A 62 2.12 -5.88 -1.11
N GLU A 63 3.35 -6.37 -1.30
CA GLU A 63 4.16 -6.99 -0.25
C GLU A 63 4.54 -5.99 0.83
N ALA A 64 5.04 -4.81 0.47
CA ALA A 64 5.37 -3.76 1.43
C ALA A 64 4.13 -3.27 2.19
N PHE A 65 2.97 -3.23 1.54
CA PHE A 65 1.72 -2.80 2.15
C PHE A 65 1.10 -3.86 3.07
N GLU A 66 1.33 -5.15 2.81
CA GLU A 66 0.64 -6.25 3.48
C GLU A 66 0.67 -6.19 5.03
N PRO A 67 1.79 -5.87 5.71
CA PRO A 67 1.79 -5.75 7.16
C PRO A 67 0.87 -4.63 7.67
N ILE A 68 0.86 -3.50 6.97
CA ILE A 68 0.02 -2.34 7.32
C ILE A 68 -1.44 -2.66 7.06
N TYR A 69 -1.74 -3.34 5.95
CA TYR A 69 -3.07 -3.82 5.62
C TYR A 69 -3.63 -4.74 6.72
N ARG A 70 -2.86 -5.73 7.17
CA ARG A 70 -3.29 -6.67 8.22
C ARG A 70 -3.55 -5.97 9.55
N LEU A 71 -2.66 -5.06 9.97
CA LEU A 71 -2.85 -4.28 11.18
C LEU A 71 -4.09 -3.37 11.09
N ALA A 72 -4.33 -2.76 9.94
CA ALA A 72 -5.52 -1.95 9.67
C ALA A 72 -6.81 -2.77 9.81
N ILE A 73 -6.91 -3.92 9.13
CA ILE A 73 -8.14 -4.75 9.19
C ILE A 73 -8.37 -5.38 10.57
N GLN A 74 -7.30 -5.61 11.34
CA GLN A 74 -7.35 -6.09 12.72
C GLN A 74 -7.66 -4.97 13.73
N GLY A 75 -7.72 -3.70 13.29
CA GLY A 75 -7.96 -2.55 14.18
C GLY A 75 -6.82 -2.24 15.14
N ARG A 76 -5.59 -2.67 14.81
CA ARG A 76 -4.38 -2.57 15.65
C ARG A 76 -3.50 -1.33 15.35
N MET A 77 -4.02 -0.38 14.58
CA MET A 77 -3.35 0.90 14.35
C MET A 77 -3.64 1.86 15.50
N GLU A 78 -2.89 1.74 16.60
CA GLU A 78 -3.13 2.46 17.87
C GLU A 78 -2.45 3.84 17.94
N LYS A 79 -1.40 4.06 17.14
CA LYS A 79 -0.54 5.24 17.20
C LYS A 79 -0.31 5.83 15.80
N PRO A 80 0.00 7.13 15.70
CA PRO A 80 0.38 7.75 14.44
C PRO A 80 1.55 7.02 13.77
N PHE A 81 1.49 6.94 12.45
CA PHE A 81 2.46 6.23 11.63
C PHE A 81 2.73 6.99 10.34
N SER A 82 4.00 7.20 10.01
CA SER A 82 4.43 7.88 8.78
C SER A 82 4.32 6.95 7.57
N PHE A 83 3.09 6.60 7.19
CA PHE A 83 2.80 5.63 6.14
C PHE A 83 3.43 6.00 4.79
N GLN A 84 3.41 7.30 4.44
CA GLN A 84 4.05 7.77 3.22
C GLN A 84 5.56 7.50 3.22
N SER A 85 6.24 7.82 4.33
CA SER A 85 7.70 7.64 4.43
C SER A 85 8.06 6.16 4.45
N TYR A 86 7.27 5.35 5.14
CA TYR A 86 7.38 3.89 5.11
C TYR A 86 7.29 3.37 3.67
N MET A 87 6.20 3.64 2.96
CA MET A 87 6.02 3.10 1.60
C MET A 87 7.11 3.60 0.64
N MET A 88 7.52 4.87 0.74
CA MET A 88 8.64 5.41 -0.04
C MET A 88 9.97 4.70 0.24
N THR A 89 10.19 4.21 1.47
CA THR A 89 11.40 3.47 1.86
C THR A 89 11.43 2.07 1.23
N TYR A 90 10.29 1.38 1.20
CA TYR A 90 10.22 0.00 0.70
C TYR A 90 10.06 -0.12 -0.81
N VAL A 91 9.34 0.81 -1.45
CA VAL A 91 8.98 0.69 -2.87
C VAL A 91 9.32 1.92 -3.72
N GLY A 92 9.68 3.04 -3.11
CA GLY A 92 10.23 4.21 -3.78
C GLY A 92 9.49 4.60 -5.06
N ARG A 93 10.22 4.63 -6.19
CA ARG A 93 9.68 5.03 -7.50
C ARG A 93 8.58 4.12 -8.02
N VAL A 94 8.56 2.83 -7.66
CA VAL A 94 7.54 1.89 -8.15
C VAL A 94 6.18 2.48 -7.83
N LEU A 95 5.93 2.77 -6.54
CA LEU A 95 4.70 3.39 -6.03
C LEU A 95 4.26 4.66 -6.77
N GLY A 96 5.21 5.46 -7.27
CA GLY A 96 4.90 6.69 -8.00
C GLY A 96 4.13 6.45 -9.29
N ASP A 97 4.43 5.37 -10.00
CA ASP A 97 3.75 5.00 -11.24
C ASP A 97 2.31 4.52 -10.97
N GLU A 98 2.09 3.78 -9.88
CA GLU A 98 0.76 3.39 -9.43
C GLU A 98 -0.10 4.61 -9.05
N LEU A 99 0.47 5.57 -8.31
CA LEU A 99 -0.23 6.76 -7.82
C LEU A 99 -0.62 7.77 -8.91
N SER A 100 -0.22 7.54 -10.16
CA SER A 100 -0.70 8.33 -11.30
C SER A 100 -2.19 8.08 -11.60
N TRP A 101 -2.77 7.02 -11.04
CA TRP A 101 -4.17 6.62 -11.25
C TRP A 101 -5.05 7.05 -10.07
N PRO A 102 -6.12 7.85 -10.29
CA PRO A 102 -6.98 8.35 -9.22
C PRO A 102 -7.54 7.24 -8.32
N GLU A 103 -7.94 6.11 -8.90
CA GLU A 103 -8.53 4.99 -8.16
C GLU A 103 -7.56 4.34 -7.17
N VAL A 104 -6.25 4.44 -7.41
CA VAL A 104 -5.21 3.96 -6.48
C VAL A 104 -4.77 5.08 -5.54
N ARG A 105 -4.64 6.30 -6.07
CA ARG A 105 -4.14 7.47 -5.34
C ARG A 105 -5.06 7.92 -4.22
N GLU A 106 -6.37 7.91 -4.44
CA GLU A 106 -7.35 8.39 -3.47
C GLU A 106 -7.34 7.58 -2.16
N PRO A 107 -7.51 6.23 -2.16
CA PRO A 107 -7.45 5.46 -0.92
C PRO A 107 -6.06 5.49 -0.27
N TYR A 108 -4.98 5.64 -1.07
CA TYR A 108 -3.64 5.85 -0.54
C TYR A 108 -3.51 7.17 0.24
N GLN A 109 -4.05 8.28 -0.28
CA GLN A 109 -4.04 9.57 0.40
C GLN A 109 -4.91 9.57 1.67
N ARG A 110 -6.06 8.87 1.62
CA ARG A 110 -6.89 8.65 2.81
C ARG A 110 -6.13 7.90 3.89
N MET A 111 -5.43 6.82 3.54
CA MET A 111 -4.53 6.11 4.46
C MET A 111 -3.47 7.03 5.06
N ILE A 112 -2.78 7.85 4.25
CA ILE A 112 -1.78 8.81 4.75
C ILE A 112 -2.40 9.76 5.79
N ASN A 113 -3.58 10.29 5.52
CA ASN A 113 -4.20 11.28 6.40
C ASN A 113 -4.72 10.64 7.69
N SER A 114 -5.39 9.50 7.60
CA SER A 114 -5.95 8.82 8.78
C SER A 114 -4.87 8.28 9.71
N LEU A 115 -3.74 7.82 9.15
CA LEU A 115 -2.61 7.32 9.93
C LEU A 115 -1.77 8.41 10.61
N LYS A 116 -2.05 9.70 10.36
CA LYS A 116 -1.51 10.80 11.18
C LYS A 116 -2.16 10.89 12.56
N GLY A 117 -3.30 10.22 12.78
CA GLY A 117 -3.97 10.21 14.09
C GLY A 117 -4.45 11.60 14.55
N GLY A 118 -4.86 12.45 13.60
CA GLY A 118 -5.32 13.82 13.86
C GLY A 118 -4.21 14.89 13.90
N LEU A 119 -2.94 14.50 13.71
CA LEU A 119 -1.82 15.42 13.54
C LEU A 119 -1.80 16.04 12.14
N THR A 120 -1.30 17.27 12.03
CA THR A 120 -0.89 17.81 10.73
C THR A 120 0.38 17.11 10.24
N THR A 121 0.78 17.37 8.99
CA THR A 121 2.04 16.83 8.45
C THR A 121 3.25 17.34 9.25
N GLU A 122 3.25 18.62 9.60
CA GLU A 122 4.31 19.28 10.37
C GLU A 122 4.38 18.69 11.79
N GLU A 123 3.23 18.54 12.45
CA GLU A 123 3.16 17.92 13.78
C GLU A 123 3.64 16.46 13.76
N LEU A 124 3.32 15.69 12.70
CA LEU A 124 3.83 14.33 12.55
C LEU A 124 5.36 14.34 12.41
N ILE A 125 5.93 15.18 11.54
CA ILE A 125 7.38 15.30 11.33
C ILE A 125 8.11 15.66 12.62
N ASP A 126 7.52 16.52 13.45
CA ASP A 126 8.07 16.90 14.75
C ASP A 126 7.85 15.87 15.86
N SER A 127 6.99 14.88 15.64
CA SER A 127 6.68 13.84 16.62
C SER A 127 7.78 12.76 16.70
N ILE A 128 7.77 12.03 17.82
CA ILE A 128 8.63 10.85 18.01
C ILE A 128 8.35 9.75 16.98
N TYR A 129 7.12 9.69 16.45
CA TYR A 129 6.70 8.65 15.51
C TYR A 129 7.45 8.76 14.18
N TYR A 130 7.69 10.00 13.72
CA TYR A 130 8.46 10.26 12.52
C TYR A 130 9.96 10.25 12.79
N ARG A 131 10.43 11.00 13.80
CA ARG A 131 11.87 11.20 14.06
C ARG A 131 12.61 9.90 14.37
N ASN A 132 11.94 8.96 15.05
CA ASN A 132 12.51 7.66 15.37
C ASN A 132 12.12 6.57 14.36
N ASN A 133 11.43 6.93 13.27
CA ASN A 133 10.91 6.01 12.26
C ASN A 133 10.16 4.80 12.86
N LEU A 134 9.24 5.08 13.80
CA LEU A 134 8.57 4.03 14.55
C LEU A 134 7.60 3.26 13.65
N LEU A 135 7.77 1.94 13.60
CA LEU A 135 6.81 1.03 12.99
C LEU A 135 5.60 0.85 13.92
N PRO A 136 4.44 0.47 13.37
CA PRO A 136 3.26 0.18 14.19
C PRO A 136 3.53 -0.91 15.22
N GLU A 137 2.79 -0.88 16.31
CA GLU A 137 2.80 -1.98 17.29
C GLU A 137 2.37 -3.28 16.60
N HIS A 138 2.98 -4.40 17.01
CA HIS A 138 2.78 -5.73 16.41
C HIS A 138 3.26 -5.91 14.95
N TYR A 139 3.94 -4.92 14.36
CA TYR A 139 4.48 -5.04 12.99
C TYR A 139 5.34 -6.30 12.79
N ASP A 140 6.33 -6.53 13.66
CA ASP A 140 7.23 -7.69 13.55
C ASP A 140 6.50 -9.03 13.68
N GLN A 141 5.42 -9.07 14.49
CA GLN A 141 4.60 -10.25 14.62
C GLN A 141 3.86 -10.53 13.30
N VAL A 142 3.23 -9.51 12.72
CA VAL A 142 2.50 -9.62 11.46
C VAL A 142 3.45 -10.00 10.31
N VAL A 143 4.66 -9.44 10.27
CA VAL A 143 5.67 -9.83 9.28
C VAL A 143 6.05 -11.30 9.40
N LYS A 144 6.23 -11.83 10.62
CA LYS A 144 6.50 -13.26 10.83
C LYS A 144 5.36 -14.15 10.32
N GLU A 145 4.11 -13.75 10.56
CA GLU A 145 2.92 -14.45 10.07
C GLU A 145 2.88 -14.45 8.53
N ILE A 146 3.09 -13.29 7.90
CA ILE A 146 3.13 -13.12 6.44
C ILE A 146 4.22 -14.01 5.81
N VAL A 147 5.43 -14.00 6.39
CA VAL A 147 6.55 -14.82 5.88
C VAL A 147 6.26 -16.32 6.05
N ALA A 148 5.63 -16.74 7.15
CA ALA A 148 5.23 -18.13 7.35
C ALA A 148 4.17 -18.59 6.34
N GLU A 149 3.35 -17.67 5.82
CA GLU A 149 2.39 -17.92 4.74
C GLU A 149 3.02 -17.89 3.33
N GLY A 150 4.35 -17.69 3.24
CA GLY A 150 5.11 -17.75 1.99
C GLY A 150 5.15 -16.43 1.21
N TRP A 151 4.73 -15.32 1.81
CA TRP A 151 4.86 -14.00 1.21
C TRP A 151 6.26 -13.44 1.48
N SER A 152 6.88 -12.83 0.46
CA SER A 152 8.09 -12.05 0.69
C SER A 152 7.74 -10.73 1.36
N HIS A 153 8.46 -10.40 2.42
CA HIS A 153 8.52 -9.05 2.95
C HIS A 153 9.95 -8.58 2.81
N ASN A 154 10.21 -7.70 1.83
CA ASN A 154 11.55 -7.20 1.57
C ASN A 154 11.99 -6.41 2.80
N SER A 155 12.99 -6.90 3.54
CA SER A 155 13.77 -6.04 4.45
C SER A 155 14.24 -4.82 3.65
N PRO A 156 14.23 -3.59 4.20
CA PRO A 156 14.63 -2.41 3.43
C PRO A 156 16.01 -2.66 2.80
N LEU A 157 16.10 -2.43 1.47
CA LEU A 157 17.32 -2.62 0.68
C LEU A 157 18.52 -1.86 1.26
#